data_AF-B4D946-F1
#
_entry.id   AF-B4D946-F1
#
_cell.length_a   1.000
_cell.length_b   1.000
_cell.length_c   1.000
_cell.angle_alpha   90.00
_cell.angle_beta   90.00
_cell.angle_gamma   90.00
#
_symmetry.space_group_name_H-M   'P 1'
#
loop_
_entity.id
_entity.type
_entity.pdbx_description
1 polymer ?
#
loop_
_entity_poly.entity_id
_entity_poly.type
_entity_poly.pdbx_seq_one_letter_code
_entity_poly.pdbx_strand_id
1 'polypeptide(L)'
;MRRLLSFCILAALVWGLIFWVREPAIRTAPGAVTPDEPLQESCPAQVVAKIQDYTVTAVATYTIRARVLHTKRYWANGSDLAPYDVALGWGRMSDQSVLDHLEISQGNRFYFYQWQTAPPIPQNEMVCHSSNNHLIAANSDVKHVISGLYPGEIVTMKGYLANVSGPNGFYWNTSLTRTDTGRGACEVFYVVGIKAERPVESSAPGAW
;
A
#
# COMPACT_ATOMS: atom_id res chain seq x y z
N MET A 1 14.93 24.19 -34.47
CA MET A 1 13.98 24.97 -33.65
C MET A 1 12.55 24.43 -33.74
N ARG A 2 11.91 24.36 -34.92
CA ARG A 2 10.51 23.88 -35.06
C ARG A 2 10.25 22.46 -34.56
N ARG A 3 11.18 21.52 -34.76
CA ARG A 3 11.09 20.13 -34.23
C ARG A 3 11.23 20.05 -32.69
N LEU A 4 12.05 20.92 -32.08
CA LEU A 4 12.17 21.00 -30.61
C LEU A 4 10.89 21.56 -29.99
N LEU A 5 10.31 22.59 -30.61
CA LEU A 5 9.06 23.20 -30.14
C LEU A 5 7.89 22.18 -30.18
N SER A 6 7.78 21.41 -31.26
CA SER A 6 6.78 20.33 -31.36
C SER A 6 6.99 19.23 -30.32
N PHE A 7 8.24 18.88 -29.98
CA PHE A 7 8.54 17.90 -28.94
C PHE A 7 8.14 18.43 -27.55
N CYS A 8 8.46 19.69 -27.22
CA CYS A 8 8.06 20.30 -25.95
C CYS A 8 6.54 20.38 -25.79
N ILE A 9 5.82 20.72 -26.86
CA ILE A 9 4.34 20.75 -26.85
C ILE A 9 3.80 19.33 -26.63
N LEU A 10 4.32 18.32 -27.33
CA LEU A 10 3.88 16.94 -27.15
C LEU A 10 4.17 16.44 -25.73
N ALA A 11 5.34 16.72 -25.18
CA ALA A 11 5.70 16.36 -23.81
C ALA A 11 4.80 17.06 -22.78
N ALA A 12 4.47 18.34 -22.98
CA ALA A 12 3.55 19.08 -22.11
C ALA A 12 2.11 18.55 -22.21
N LEU A 13 1.66 18.16 -23.41
CA LEU A 13 0.34 17.55 -23.60
C LEU A 13 0.26 16.15 -22.96
N VAL A 14 1.30 15.33 -23.10
CA VAL A 14 1.39 14.02 -22.45
C VAL A 14 1.46 14.19 -20.92
N TRP A 15 2.25 15.14 -20.42
CA TRP A 15 2.33 15.45 -18.99
C TRP A 15 0.98 15.95 -18.45
N GLY A 16 0.34 16.88 -19.17
CA GLY A 16 -0.98 17.40 -18.84
C GLY A 16 -2.05 16.30 -18.82
N LEU A 17 -2.01 15.39 -19.80
CA LEU A 17 -2.90 14.22 -19.84
C LEU A 17 -2.64 13.27 -18.66
N ILE A 18 -1.38 12.98 -18.32
CA ILE A 18 -1.02 12.14 -17.18
C ILE A 18 -1.52 12.74 -15.86
N PHE A 19 -1.38 14.05 -15.68
CA PHE A 19 -1.89 14.75 -14.49
C PHE A 19 -3.42 14.81 -14.46
N TRP A 20 -4.07 14.99 -15.62
CA TRP A 20 -5.52 15.09 -15.71
C TRP A 20 -6.24 13.75 -15.47
N VAL A 21 -5.62 12.63 -15.86
CA VAL A 21 -6.18 11.27 -15.68
C VAL A 21 -5.86 10.68 -14.29
N ARG A 22 -4.95 11.29 -13.52
CA ARG A 22 -4.73 10.91 -12.12
C ARG A 22 -5.90 11.39 -11.28
N GLU A 23 -6.87 10.52 -11.09
CA GLU A 23 -7.91 10.76 -10.10
C GLU A 23 -7.26 10.94 -8.72
N PRO A 24 -7.65 11.98 -7.97
CA PRO A 24 -7.11 12.23 -6.64
C PRO A 24 -7.60 11.17 -5.66
N ALA A 25 -6.78 10.85 -4.66
CA ALA A 25 -7.17 9.97 -3.56
C ALA A 25 -8.47 10.44 -2.90
N ILE A 26 -9.30 9.49 -2.45
CA ILE A 26 -10.55 9.79 -1.73
C ILE A 26 -10.20 10.58 -0.45
N ARG A 27 -10.81 11.75 -0.29
CA ARG A 27 -10.59 12.65 0.85
C ARG A 27 -11.69 12.49 1.89
N THR A 28 -11.31 12.57 3.16
CA THR A 28 -12.24 12.49 4.30
C THR A 28 -12.21 13.79 5.10
N ALA A 29 -13.11 13.95 6.08
CA ALA A 29 -12.96 15.02 7.06
C ALA A 29 -11.67 14.79 7.91
N PRO A 30 -11.11 15.85 8.53
CA PRO A 30 -10.03 15.70 9.50
C PRO A 30 -10.37 14.72 10.62
N GLY A 31 -9.39 13.95 11.06
CA GLY A 31 -9.53 12.90 12.07
C GLY A 31 -9.12 11.52 11.55
N ALA A 32 -8.56 10.69 12.43
CA ALA A 32 -8.20 9.31 12.14
C ALA A 32 -9.45 8.46 11.86
N VAL A 33 -9.43 7.74 10.74
CA VAL A 33 -10.56 6.89 10.26
C VAL A 33 -10.34 5.40 10.58
N THR A 34 -9.11 5.02 10.93
CA THR A 34 -8.73 3.67 11.36
C THR A 34 -7.81 3.76 12.58
N PRO A 35 -8.33 3.97 13.80
CA PRO A 35 -7.50 4.22 14.98
C PRO A 35 -6.83 2.96 15.55
N ASP A 36 -7.34 1.78 15.23
CA ASP A 36 -6.89 0.51 15.84
C ASP A 36 -5.54 0.04 15.30
N GLU A 37 -4.72 -0.53 16.17
CA GLU A 37 -3.48 -1.20 15.78
C GLU A 37 -3.76 -2.54 15.07
N PRO A 38 -2.90 -2.96 14.12
CA PRO A 38 -2.99 -4.28 13.53
C PRO A 38 -2.84 -5.39 14.58
N LEU A 39 -3.70 -6.40 14.50
CA LEU A 39 -3.61 -7.58 15.33
C LEU A 39 -2.63 -8.56 14.69
N GLN A 40 -1.49 -8.77 15.35
CA GLN A 40 -0.42 -9.66 14.91
C GLN A 40 -0.08 -10.65 16.02
N GLU A 41 -0.22 -11.94 15.75
CA GLU A 41 0.13 -13.01 16.71
C GLU A 41 1.06 -14.01 16.02
N SER A 42 2.20 -14.31 16.66
CA SER A 42 3.13 -15.31 16.13
C SER A 42 2.46 -16.68 16.08
N CYS A 43 2.69 -17.42 14.99
CA CYS A 43 2.24 -18.79 14.86
C CYS A 43 3.42 -19.70 14.47
N PRO A 44 3.34 -21.02 14.75
CA PRO A 44 4.30 -21.97 14.21
C PRO A 44 4.36 -21.85 12.68
N ALA A 45 5.58 -21.94 12.13
CA ALA A 45 5.78 -21.86 10.70
C ALA A 45 5.03 -22.99 9.99
N GLN A 46 4.15 -22.65 9.06
CA GLN A 46 3.33 -23.62 8.34
C GLN A 46 3.10 -23.20 6.89
N VAL A 47 3.16 -24.16 5.97
CA VAL A 47 2.85 -23.91 4.56
C VAL A 47 1.34 -23.69 4.42
N VAL A 48 0.95 -22.48 4.04
CA VAL A 48 -0.47 -22.09 3.86
C VAL A 48 -0.92 -22.13 2.41
N ALA A 49 0.02 -22.05 1.47
CA ALA A 49 -0.29 -22.16 0.05
C ALA A 49 0.91 -22.64 -0.77
N LYS A 50 0.60 -23.30 -1.89
CA LYS A 50 1.52 -23.50 -3.01
C LYS A 50 0.87 -22.89 -4.24
N ILE A 51 1.50 -21.85 -4.79
CA ILE A 51 0.96 -21.07 -5.91
C ILE A 51 1.99 -21.16 -7.02
N GLN A 52 1.69 -21.87 -8.10
CA GLN A 52 2.67 -22.20 -9.13
C GLN A 52 3.92 -22.85 -8.48
N ASP A 53 5.11 -22.28 -8.71
CA ASP A 53 6.38 -22.74 -8.16
C ASP A 53 6.73 -22.10 -6.81
N TYR A 54 5.84 -21.29 -6.23
CA TYR A 54 6.05 -20.64 -4.94
C TYR A 54 5.46 -21.44 -3.78
N THR A 55 6.21 -21.50 -2.68
CA THR A 55 5.73 -21.99 -1.38
C THR A 55 5.57 -20.82 -0.43
N VAL A 56 4.37 -20.65 0.11
CA VAL A 56 4.02 -19.58 1.05
C VAL A 56 3.92 -20.17 2.45
N THR A 57 4.79 -19.73 3.36
CA THR A 57 4.90 -20.22 4.73
C THR A 57 4.52 -19.13 5.71
N ALA A 58 3.38 -19.28 6.37
CA ALA A 58 2.91 -18.36 7.39
C ALA A 58 3.80 -18.42 8.63
N VAL A 59 4.02 -17.25 9.26
CA VAL A 59 4.81 -17.09 10.50
C VAL A 59 4.09 -16.24 11.56
N ALA A 60 3.02 -15.54 11.19
CA ALA A 60 2.12 -14.87 12.11
C ALA A 60 0.71 -14.75 11.51
N THR A 61 -0.33 -14.85 12.33
CA THR A 61 -1.66 -14.40 11.93
C THR A 61 -1.71 -12.88 11.92
N TYR A 62 -2.42 -12.31 10.96
CA TYR A 62 -2.45 -10.86 10.79
C TYR A 62 -3.83 -10.36 10.37
N THR A 63 -4.34 -9.38 11.12
CA THR A 63 -5.56 -8.65 10.80
C THR A 63 -5.30 -7.17 10.90
N ILE A 64 -5.68 -6.41 9.88
CA ILE A 64 -5.47 -4.97 9.83
C ILE A 64 -6.72 -4.29 9.27
N ARG A 65 -7.13 -3.19 9.91
CA ARG A 65 -8.03 -2.19 9.34
C ARG A 65 -7.24 -0.91 9.14
N ALA A 66 -7.05 -0.50 7.90
CA ALA A 66 -6.19 0.64 7.56
C ALA A 66 -6.71 1.43 6.37
N ARG A 67 -6.26 2.68 6.25
CA ARG A 67 -6.46 3.51 5.07
C ARG A 67 -5.43 3.15 3.99
N VAL A 68 -5.89 3.02 2.75
CA VAL A 68 -5.02 2.86 1.58
C VAL A 68 -4.36 4.21 1.28
N LEU A 69 -3.04 4.29 1.42
CA LEU A 69 -2.28 5.51 1.16
C LEU A 69 -1.86 5.61 -0.31
N HIS A 70 -1.44 4.49 -0.88
CA HIS A 70 -1.03 4.38 -2.27
C HIS A 70 -1.11 2.92 -2.72
N THR A 71 -1.37 2.69 -4.00
CA THR A 71 -1.31 1.35 -4.61
C THR A 71 -0.38 1.36 -5.81
N LYS A 72 0.39 0.29 -6.00
CA LYS A 72 1.27 0.16 -7.16
C LYS A 72 1.29 -1.25 -7.69
N ARG A 73 1.03 -1.37 -8.99
CA ARG A 73 1.16 -2.62 -9.74
C ARG A 73 2.59 -2.80 -10.26
N TYR A 74 3.08 -4.03 -10.19
CA TYR A 74 4.38 -4.44 -10.68
C TYR A 74 4.25 -5.56 -11.72
N TRP A 75 5.29 -5.69 -12.55
CA TRP A 75 5.42 -6.72 -13.60
C TRP A 75 6.80 -7.40 -13.61
N ALA A 76 7.59 -7.23 -12.53
CA ALA A 76 8.90 -7.85 -12.36
C ALA A 76 8.80 -9.21 -11.63
N ASN A 77 9.94 -9.86 -11.34
CA ASN A 77 9.97 -11.11 -10.56
C ASN A 77 9.16 -11.01 -9.26
N GLY A 78 8.41 -12.08 -8.94
CA GLY A 78 7.48 -12.13 -7.82
C GLY A 78 6.13 -11.41 -8.05
N SER A 79 5.91 -10.74 -9.20
CA SER A 79 4.62 -10.08 -9.51
C SER A 79 3.54 -11.05 -9.99
N ASP A 80 3.93 -12.22 -10.47
CA ASP A 80 3.05 -13.37 -10.68
C ASP A 80 2.37 -13.84 -9.38
N LEU A 81 3.11 -13.75 -8.26
CA LEU A 81 2.61 -14.05 -6.91
C LEU A 81 1.94 -12.85 -6.22
N ALA A 82 2.62 -11.71 -6.17
CA ALA A 82 2.17 -10.45 -5.54
C ALA A 82 2.25 -9.29 -6.54
N PRO A 83 1.24 -9.14 -7.42
CA PRO A 83 1.26 -8.10 -8.46
C PRO A 83 1.05 -6.68 -7.92
N TYR A 84 0.49 -6.53 -6.72
CA TYR A 84 0.17 -5.24 -6.12
C TYR A 84 0.89 -5.08 -4.78
N ASP A 85 1.57 -3.95 -4.65
CA ASP A 85 2.02 -3.46 -3.36
C ASP A 85 1.05 -2.36 -2.90
N VAL A 86 0.71 -2.36 -1.62
CA VAL A 86 -0.20 -1.38 -1.02
C VAL A 86 0.45 -0.73 0.18
N ALA A 87 0.59 0.59 0.13
CA ALA A 87 0.96 1.39 1.28
C ALA A 87 -0.29 1.61 2.15
N LEU A 88 -0.20 1.25 3.42
CA LEU A 88 -1.29 1.34 4.40
C LEU A 88 -0.92 2.28 5.52
N GLY A 89 -1.90 3.00 6.05
CA GLY A 89 -1.76 3.87 7.21
C GLY A 89 -2.92 3.67 8.20
N TRP A 90 -2.61 3.61 9.48
CA TRP A 90 -3.56 3.56 10.57
C TRP A 90 -3.22 4.62 11.62
N GLY A 91 -3.98 4.73 12.71
CA GLY A 91 -3.82 5.82 13.67
C GLY A 91 -3.83 7.19 12.97
N ARG A 92 -2.87 8.06 13.30
CA ARG A 92 -2.73 9.38 12.67
C ARG A 92 -2.29 9.33 11.20
N MET A 93 -1.68 8.24 10.75
CA MET A 93 -1.40 8.02 9.33
C MET A 93 -2.66 7.67 8.52
N SER A 94 -3.83 7.58 9.15
CA SER A 94 -5.12 7.53 8.45
C SER A 94 -5.83 8.90 8.36
N ASP A 95 -5.33 9.92 9.07
CA ASP A 95 -5.97 11.22 9.21
C ASP A 95 -5.71 12.12 8.00
N GLN A 96 -6.78 12.67 7.39
CA GLN A 96 -6.65 13.55 6.23
C GLN A 96 -5.79 14.79 6.52
N SER A 97 -5.89 15.36 7.72
CA SER A 97 -5.12 16.56 8.10
C SER A 97 -3.62 16.29 8.17
N VAL A 98 -3.21 15.04 8.41
CA VAL A 98 -1.81 14.62 8.35
C VAL A 98 -1.40 14.36 6.90
N LEU A 99 -2.22 13.60 6.17
CA LEU A 99 -1.95 13.20 4.79
C LEU A 99 -1.87 14.39 3.82
N ASP A 100 -2.60 15.47 4.08
CA ASP A 100 -2.54 16.71 3.29
C ASP A 100 -1.17 17.39 3.29
N HIS A 101 -0.32 17.05 4.26
CA HIS A 101 1.05 17.56 4.37
C HIS A 101 2.11 16.55 3.93
N LEU A 102 1.70 15.39 3.40
CA LEU A 102 2.59 14.33 2.94
C LEU A 102 2.43 14.09 1.43
N GLU A 103 3.56 13.99 0.74
CA GLU A 103 3.61 13.38 -0.59
C GLU A 103 4.02 11.92 -0.44
N ILE A 104 3.13 11.01 -0.84
CA ILE A 104 3.32 9.56 -0.73
C ILE A 104 3.48 8.96 -2.13
N SER A 105 4.49 8.10 -2.30
CA SER A 105 4.74 7.41 -3.56
C SER A 105 5.24 5.98 -3.32
N GLN A 106 5.17 5.15 -4.36
CA GLN A 106 5.76 3.80 -4.34
C GLN A 106 6.71 3.57 -5.52
N GLY A 107 7.76 2.79 -5.31
CA GLY A 107 8.78 2.47 -6.31
C GLY A 107 9.71 1.35 -5.82
N ASN A 108 10.24 0.54 -6.73
CA ASN A 108 11.19 -0.54 -6.40
C ASN A 108 10.74 -1.50 -5.28
N ARG A 109 9.43 -1.77 -5.16
CA ARG A 109 8.82 -2.56 -4.08
C ARG A 109 8.88 -1.92 -2.68
N PHE A 110 8.97 -0.60 -2.62
CA PHE A 110 8.93 0.19 -1.40
C PHE A 110 7.92 1.33 -1.54
N TYR A 111 7.55 1.92 -0.41
CA TYR A 111 6.86 3.20 -0.36
C TYR A 111 7.74 4.28 0.29
N PHE A 112 7.44 5.52 -0.05
CA PHE A 112 8.17 6.70 0.40
C PHE A 112 7.15 7.77 0.77
N TYR A 113 7.48 8.56 1.80
CA TYR A 113 6.74 9.75 2.16
C TYR A 113 7.70 10.91 2.40
N GLN A 114 7.29 12.12 2.02
CA GLN A 114 8.04 13.35 2.22
C GLN A 114 7.12 14.50 2.58
N TRP A 115 7.65 15.51 3.27
CA TRP A 115 6.94 16.75 3.63
C TRP A 115 7.79 17.96 3.21
N GLN A 116 7.15 19.13 3.08
CA GLN A 116 7.83 20.34 2.59
C GLN A 116 8.61 21.09 3.66
N THR A 117 7.98 21.40 4.81
CA THR A 117 8.57 22.28 5.83
C THR A 117 8.92 21.53 7.11
N ALA A 118 7.93 20.91 7.73
CA ALA A 118 8.08 20.17 8.99
C ALA A 118 7.21 18.91 8.93
N PRO A 119 7.60 17.84 9.65
CA PRO A 119 6.80 16.62 9.67
C PRO A 119 5.45 16.93 10.36
N PRO A 120 4.31 16.51 9.77
CA PRO A 120 2.98 16.81 10.33
C PRO A 120 2.71 16.11 11.67
N ILE A 121 3.41 15.00 11.92
CA ILE A 121 3.42 14.23 13.17
C ILE A 121 4.85 13.76 13.46
N PRO A 122 5.20 13.35 14.69
CA PRO A 122 6.52 12.76 14.99
C PRO A 122 6.89 11.63 14.01
N GLN A 123 8.13 11.61 13.52
CA GLN A 123 8.53 10.65 12.48
C GLN A 123 8.44 9.20 12.94
N ASN A 124 8.75 8.93 14.21
CA ASN A 124 8.57 7.60 14.79
C ASN A 124 7.10 7.16 14.77
N GLU A 125 6.16 8.10 14.94
CA GLU A 125 4.74 7.83 14.83
C GLU A 125 4.37 7.47 13.38
N MET A 126 4.86 8.21 12.38
CA MET A 126 4.67 7.85 10.96
C MET A 126 5.18 6.44 10.66
N VAL A 127 6.40 6.11 11.10
CA VAL A 127 7.01 4.79 10.91
C VAL A 127 6.19 3.68 11.55
N CYS A 128 5.73 3.86 12.79
CA CYS A 128 4.99 2.83 13.52
C CYS A 128 3.54 2.65 13.05
N HIS A 129 2.98 3.63 12.35
CA HIS A 129 1.58 3.66 11.92
C HIS A 129 1.38 3.55 10.41
N SER A 130 2.41 3.15 9.67
CA SER A 130 2.27 2.89 8.25
C SER A 130 3.21 1.80 7.77
N SER A 131 2.83 1.10 6.71
CA SER A 131 3.65 0.02 6.16
C SER A 131 3.37 -0.24 4.68
N ASN A 132 4.32 -0.89 4.01
CA ASN A 132 4.17 -1.32 2.62
C ASN A 132 3.98 -2.83 2.56
N ASN A 133 2.88 -3.25 1.96
CA ASN A 133 2.43 -4.64 1.99
C ASN A 133 2.47 -5.24 0.58
N HIS A 134 3.20 -6.34 0.42
CA HIS A 134 3.15 -7.19 -0.78
C HIS A 134 1.99 -8.16 -0.64
N LEU A 135 0.89 -7.91 -1.35
CA LEU A 135 -0.33 -8.68 -1.16
C LEU A 135 -0.35 -9.93 -2.05
N ILE A 136 -0.47 -11.10 -1.42
CA ILE A 136 -0.66 -12.39 -2.06
C ILE A 136 -2.10 -12.83 -1.82
N ALA A 137 -2.89 -12.95 -2.89
CA ALA A 137 -4.30 -13.33 -2.78
C ALA A 137 -4.46 -14.84 -2.55
N ALA A 138 -5.27 -15.24 -1.57
CA ALA A 138 -5.59 -16.66 -1.34
C ALA A 138 -6.48 -17.27 -2.44
N ASN A 139 -7.29 -16.45 -3.13
CA ASN A 139 -8.21 -16.88 -4.18
C ASN A 139 -8.53 -15.73 -5.16
N SER A 140 -9.35 -16.03 -6.18
CA SER A 140 -9.75 -15.08 -7.23
C SER A 140 -10.53 -13.88 -6.69
N ASP A 141 -11.36 -14.08 -5.67
CA ASP A 141 -12.24 -13.02 -5.14
C ASP A 141 -11.41 -11.99 -4.37
N VAL A 142 -10.49 -12.47 -3.52
CA VAL A 142 -9.50 -11.63 -2.85
C VAL A 142 -8.66 -10.87 -3.88
N LYS A 143 -8.21 -11.56 -4.94
CA LYS A 143 -7.42 -10.95 -6.01
C LYS A 143 -8.18 -9.83 -6.72
N HIS A 144 -9.47 -10.03 -6.98
CA HIS A 144 -10.33 -9.03 -7.61
C HIS A 144 -10.42 -7.77 -6.75
N VAL A 145 -10.70 -7.91 -5.45
CA VAL A 145 -10.77 -6.77 -4.53
C VAL A 145 -9.42 -6.05 -4.43
N ILE A 146 -8.31 -6.78 -4.28
CA ILE A 146 -6.95 -6.19 -4.26
C ILE A 146 -6.69 -5.35 -5.53
N SER A 147 -7.08 -5.87 -6.70
CA SER A 147 -6.84 -5.18 -7.97
C SER A 147 -7.64 -3.88 -8.15
N GLY A 148 -8.73 -3.73 -7.38
CA GLY A 148 -9.58 -2.54 -7.38
C GLY A 148 -9.29 -1.56 -6.25
N LEU A 149 -8.36 -1.86 -5.35
CA LEU A 149 -8.04 -0.99 -4.21
C LEU A 149 -7.60 0.39 -4.69
N TYR A 150 -8.17 1.41 -4.08
CA TYR A 150 -7.98 2.79 -4.48
C TYR A 150 -7.47 3.66 -3.32
N PRO A 151 -6.53 4.61 -3.54
CA PRO A 151 -6.06 5.52 -2.51
C PRO A 151 -7.21 6.26 -1.82
N GLY A 152 -7.19 6.23 -0.48
CA GLY A 152 -8.20 6.82 0.39
C GLY A 152 -9.28 5.83 0.87
N GLU A 153 -9.43 4.66 0.26
CA GLU A 153 -10.34 3.63 0.76
C GLU A 153 -9.90 3.10 2.12
N ILE A 154 -10.85 2.58 2.89
CA ILE A 154 -10.58 1.83 4.11
C ILE A 154 -10.66 0.35 3.79
N VAL A 155 -9.61 -0.39 4.13
CA VAL A 155 -9.53 -1.82 3.91
C VAL A 155 -9.45 -2.54 5.25
N THR A 156 -10.22 -3.62 5.38
CA THR A 156 -10.03 -4.63 6.42
C THR A 156 -9.51 -5.90 5.77
N MET A 157 -8.32 -6.34 6.17
CA MET A 157 -7.69 -7.56 5.65
C MET A 157 -7.40 -8.53 6.79
N LYS A 158 -7.57 -9.82 6.49
CA LYS A 158 -7.24 -10.94 7.38
C LYS A 158 -6.46 -11.99 6.63
N GLY A 159 -5.45 -12.55 7.28
CA GLY A 159 -4.66 -13.65 6.74
C GLY A 159 -3.40 -13.87 7.56
N TYR A 160 -2.26 -13.99 6.88
CA TYR A 160 -0.98 -14.32 7.50
C TYR A 160 0.17 -13.49 6.95
N LEU A 161 1.06 -13.02 7.83
CA LEU A 161 2.40 -12.61 7.42
C LEU A 161 3.18 -13.88 7.08
N ALA A 162 3.79 -13.91 5.90
CA ALA A 162 4.36 -15.13 5.33
C ALA A 162 5.72 -14.91 4.67
N ASN A 163 6.61 -15.88 4.86
CA ASN A 163 7.81 -15.99 4.04
C ASN A 163 7.47 -16.76 2.76
N VAL A 164 8.18 -16.46 1.68
CA VAL A 164 7.97 -17.09 0.38
C VAL A 164 9.29 -17.61 -0.15
N SER A 165 9.29 -18.87 -0.59
CA SER A 165 10.33 -19.42 -1.46
C SER A 165 9.78 -19.71 -2.85
N GLY A 166 10.62 -19.61 -3.88
CA GLY A 166 10.23 -19.84 -5.26
C GLY A 166 11.39 -20.34 -6.13
N PRO A 167 11.18 -20.44 -7.46
CA PRO A 167 12.18 -20.96 -8.37
C PRO A 167 13.43 -20.07 -8.44
N ASN A 168 14.55 -20.62 -8.91
CA ASN A 168 15.81 -19.90 -9.14
C ASN A 168 16.35 -19.15 -7.91
N GLY A 169 16.12 -19.70 -6.70
CA GLY A 169 16.56 -19.08 -5.45
C GLY A 169 15.75 -17.86 -5.02
N PHE A 170 14.57 -17.64 -5.62
CA PHE A 170 13.66 -16.57 -5.20
C PHE A 170 13.27 -16.77 -3.73
N TYR A 171 13.41 -15.70 -2.95
CA TYR A 171 13.02 -15.71 -1.55
C TYR A 171 12.61 -14.33 -1.07
N TRP A 172 11.49 -14.27 -0.35
CA TRP A 172 11.03 -13.09 0.39
C TRP A 172 10.78 -13.44 1.85
N ASN A 173 11.23 -12.56 2.74
CA ASN A 173 10.86 -12.59 4.16
C ASN A 173 9.88 -11.46 4.44
N THR A 174 8.86 -11.77 5.23
CA THR A 174 7.99 -10.74 5.80
C THR A 174 8.67 -10.04 6.97
N SER A 175 8.45 -8.74 7.13
CA SER A 175 8.67 -8.10 8.43
C SER A 175 7.62 -8.55 9.44
N LEU A 176 8.03 -8.64 10.72
CA LEU A 176 7.18 -8.82 11.90
C LEU A 176 7.30 -7.63 12.86
N THR A 177 8.14 -6.66 12.54
CA THR A 177 8.45 -5.50 13.38
C THR A 177 7.66 -4.30 12.86
N ARG A 178 7.25 -3.39 13.75
CA ARG A 178 6.49 -2.18 13.36
C ARG A 178 7.37 -0.93 13.27
N THR A 179 8.59 -0.98 13.81
CA THR A 179 9.51 0.15 13.94
C THR A 179 10.67 0.10 12.94
N ASP A 180 10.74 -0.93 12.09
CA ASP A 180 11.81 -1.11 11.12
C ASP A 180 11.56 -0.32 9.83
N THR A 181 12.63 0.01 9.12
CA THR A 181 12.57 0.78 7.89
C THR A 181 13.56 0.23 6.87
N GLY A 182 13.31 0.48 5.59
CA GLY A 182 14.20 0.08 4.50
C GLY A 182 14.04 -1.38 4.09
N ARG A 183 15.14 -1.97 3.57
CA ARG A 183 15.10 -3.30 2.98
C ARG A 183 14.78 -4.36 4.03
N GLY A 184 13.69 -5.10 3.81
CA GLY A 184 13.21 -6.14 4.74
C GLY A 184 12.14 -5.67 5.72
N ALA A 185 11.79 -4.38 5.72
CA ALA A 185 10.74 -3.82 6.57
C ALA A 185 9.32 -3.93 5.97
N CYS A 186 9.17 -4.55 4.79
CA CYS A 186 7.88 -4.70 4.14
C CYS A 186 7.19 -5.99 4.58
N GLU A 187 5.88 -5.94 4.73
CA GLU A 187 5.07 -7.13 4.99
C GLU A 187 4.86 -7.92 3.70
N VAL A 188 5.00 -9.24 3.79
CA VAL A 188 4.51 -10.15 2.75
C VAL A 188 3.25 -10.79 3.31
N PHE A 189 2.10 -10.35 2.80
CA PHE A 189 0.81 -10.65 3.40
C PHE A 189 0.01 -11.60 2.51
N TYR A 190 -0.13 -12.85 2.97
CA TYR A 190 -1.06 -13.80 2.38
C TYR A 190 -2.48 -13.51 2.88
N VAL A 191 -3.28 -12.88 2.02
CA VAL A 191 -4.61 -12.35 2.33
C VAL A 191 -5.66 -13.43 2.07
N VAL A 192 -6.37 -13.83 3.12
CA VAL A 192 -7.45 -14.83 3.07
C VAL A 192 -8.82 -14.17 2.96
N GLY A 193 -8.99 -13.00 3.59
CA GLY A 193 -10.21 -12.21 3.53
C GLY A 193 -9.89 -10.73 3.39
N ILE A 194 -10.66 -10.04 2.56
CA ILE A 194 -10.52 -8.60 2.32
C ILE A 194 -11.90 -7.97 2.14
N LYS A 195 -12.07 -6.79 2.73
CA LYS A 195 -13.22 -5.91 2.49
C LYS A 195 -12.68 -4.49 2.30
N ALA A 196 -13.04 -3.86 1.20
CA ALA A 196 -12.77 -2.45 0.95
C ALA A 196 -14.08 -1.65 1.07
N GLU A 197 -14.01 -0.48 1.69
CA GLU A 197 -15.11 0.45 1.81
C GLU A 197 -14.64 1.86 1.47
N ARG A 198 -15.46 2.59 0.73
CA ARG A 198 -15.23 4.02 0.53
C ARG A 198 -15.65 4.75 1.80
N PRO A 199 -14.76 5.51 2.46
CA PRO A 199 -15.16 6.32 3.59
C PRO A 199 -16.14 7.40 3.15
N VAL A 200 -16.88 7.97 4.11
CA VAL A 200 -17.73 9.13 3.84
C VAL A 200 -16.84 10.28 3.37
N GLU A 201 -17.01 10.68 2.12
CA GLU A 201 -16.29 11.82 1.55
C GLU A 201 -16.63 13.09 2.31
N SER A 202 -15.63 13.91 2.62
CA SER A 202 -15.92 15.26 3.08
C SER A 202 -16.51 16.05 1.93
N SER A 203 -17.70 16.62 2.13
CA SER A 203 -18.17 17.72 1.30
C SER A 203 -17.28 18.93 1.61
N ALA A 204 -16.13 19.05 0.93
CA ALA A 204 -15.32 20.25 1.07
C ALA A 204 -16.17 21.47 0.63
N PRO A 205 -16.28 22.52 1.45
CA PRO A 205 -16.86 23.77 0.98
C PRO A 205 -15.87 24.43 0.00
N GLY A 206 -16.31 24.64 -1.25
CA GLY A 206 -15.77 25.65 -2.15
C GLY A 206 -14.50 25.26 -2.93
N ALA A 207 -14.70 24.67 -4.12
CA ALA A 207 -13.94 25.13 -5.27
C ALA A 207 -14.48 26.52 -5.63
N TRP A 208 -13.72 27.57 -5.34
CA TRP A 208 -13.88 28.91 -5.91
C TRP A 208 -12.62 29.22 -6.71
#